data_AF-A0A7C1K555-F1
#
_entry.id   AF-A0A7C1K555-F1
#
_cell.length_a   1.000
_cell.length_b   1.000
_cell.length_c   1.000
_cell.angle_alpha   90.00
_cell.angle_beta   90.00
_cell.angle_gamma   90.00
#
_symmetry.space_group_name_H-M   'P 1'
#
loop_
_entity.id
_entity.type
_entity.pdbx_description
1 polymer ?
#
loop_
_entity_poly.entity_id
_entity_poly.type
_entity_poly.pdbx_seq_one_letter_code
_entity_poly.pdbx_strand_id
1 'polypeptide(L)'
;MYDPDNLRLFAGIIRRFQGEIGCPGETQQETILYVEITGVRMDLAPFQEMARQGSCADIRNRLFLIDGQWVFWDRAGRCADAAYSQTLFGATVTDRLCDFHDSIAGPLKRCQEERYRQMFDTLIAHLDEPDLGLGPQHQVQSIPF
;
A
#
# COMPACT_ATOMS: atom_id res chain seq x y z
N MET A 1 6.10 -5.09 -21.08
CA MET A 1 6.31 -3.97 -20.15
C MET A 1 5.94 -4.51 -18.77
N TYR A 2 6.94 -5.06 -18.08
CA TYR A 2 6.80 -5.64 -16.74
C TYR A 2 7.30 -4.58 -15.77
N ASP A 3 6.43 -4.10 -14.89
CA ASP A 3 6.75 -3.13 -13.84
C ASP A 3 6.68 -3.85 -12.49
N PRO A 4 7.81 -4.32 -11.95
CA PRO A 4 7.86 -5.04 -10.69
C PRO A 4 7.45 -4.18 -9.50
N ASP A 5 7.51 -2.85 -9.64
CA ASP A 5 7.24 -1.93 -8.53
C ASP A 5 5.75 -1.67 -8.37
N ASN A 6 4.90 -2.03 -9.34
CA ASN A 6 3.44 -1.83 -9.30
C ASN A 6 2.64 -3.14 -9.33
N LEU A 7 3.15 -4.18 -8.68
CA LEU A 7 2.46 -5.47 -8.61
C LEU A 7 1.18 -5.36 -7.76
N ARG A 8 0.07 -5.90 -8.29
CA ARG A 8 -1.25 -5.99 -7.65
C ARG A 8 -1.81 -7.39 -7.86
N LEU A 9 -2.56 -7.89 -6.88
CA LEU A 9 -3.37 -9.09 -7.04
C LEU A 9 -4.66 -8.73 -7.74
N PHE A 10 -5.10 -9.56 -8.68
CA PHE A 10 -6.36 -9.38 -9.38
C PHE A 10 -7.02 -10.73 -9.66
N ALA A 11 -8.33 -10.70 -9.88
CA ALA A 11 -9.09 -11.83 -10.43
C ALA A 11 -9.37 -11.55 -11.91
N GLY A 12 -8.99 -12.47 -12.79
CA GLY A 12 -9.28 -12.40 -14.21
C GLY A 12 -10.35 -13.41 -14.61
N ILE A 13 -11.32 -13.01 -15.41
CA ILE A 13 -12.30 -13.90 -16.03
C ILE A 13 -12.14 -13.81 -17.55
N ILE A 14 -11.95 -14.95 -18.21
CA ILE A 14 -12.01 -15.01 -19.68
C ILE A 14 -13.49 -15.07 -20.06
N ARG A 15 -13.97 -14.04 -20.74
CA ARG A 15 -15.32 -13.98 -21.28
C ARG A 15 -15.31 -14.15 -22.77
N ARG A 16 -16.44 -14.68 -23.27
CA ARG A 16 -16.74 -14.78 -24.69
C ARG A 16 -17.83 -13.78 -25.04
N PHE A 17 -17.50 -12.80 -25.86
CA PHE A 17 -18.50 -12.00 -26.56
C PHE A 17 -18.93 -12.74 -27.81
N GLN A 18 -20.24 -12.74 -28.11
CA GLN A 18 -20.79 -13.15 -29.38
C GLN A 18 -21.81 -12.12 -29.82
N GLY A 19 -21.60 -11.51 -30.98
CA GLY A 19 -22.49 -10.48 -31.48
C GLY A 19 -22.03 -9.90 -32.80
N GLU A 20 -22.84 -8.99 -33.30
CA GLU A 20 -22.52 -8.22 -34.50
C GLU A 20 -21.60 -7.06 -34.15
N ILE A 21 -20.50 -6.95 -34.89
CA ILE A 21 -19.53 -5.86 -34.75
C ILE A 21 -19.29 -5.29 -36.13
N GLY A 22 -19.10 -3.98 -36.20
CA GLY A 22 -18.90 -3.26 -37.45
C GLY A 22 -19.65 -1.93 -37.48
N CYS A 23 -19.55 -1.24 -38.61
CA CYS A 23 -20.27 0.00 -38.85
C CYS A 23 -21.71 -0.29 -39.30
N PRO A 24 -22.66 0.64 -39.10
CA PRO A 24 -24.03 0.48 -39.60
C PRO A 24 -24.03 0.19 -41.11
N GLY A 25 -24.61 -0.95 -41.51
CA GLY A 25 -24.66 -1.41 -42.90
C GLY A 25 -23.56 -2.39 -43.31
N GLU A 26 -22.52 -2.57 -42.48
CA GLU A 26 -21.42 -3.53 -42.68
C GLU A 26 -21.08 -4.22 -41.34
N THR A 27 -22.08 -4.82 -40.69
CA THR A 27 -21.86 -5.63 -39.49
C THR A 27 -21.57 -7.09 -39.82
N GLN A 28 -20.67 -7.70 -39.06
CA GLN A 28 -20.36 -9.13 -39.14
C GLN A 28 -20.47 -9.79 -37.77
N GLN A 29 -20.86 -11.07 -37.76
CA GLN A 29 -20.93 -11.87 -36.55
C GLN A 29 -19.52 -12.28 -36.14
N GLU A 30 -19.15 -11.95 -34.90
CA GLU A 30 -17.86 -12.36 -34.34
C GLU A 30 -18.00 -12.99 -32.97
N THR A 31 -16.98 -13.80 -32.66
CA THR A 31 -16.74 -14.33 -31.32
C THR A 31 -15.39 -13.82 -30.85
N ILE A 32 -15.40 -12.96 -29.83
CA ILE A 32 -14.18 -12.40 -29.25
C ILE A 32 -14.01 -12.94 -27.84
N LEU A 33 -12.81 -13.45 -27.54
CA LEU A 33 -12.39 -13.73 -26.17
C LEU A 33 -11.74 -12.48 -25.60
N TYR A 34 -12.21 -12.03 -24.44
CA TYR A 34 -11.61 -10.92 -23.72
C TYR A 34 -11.41 -11.28 -22.26
N VAL A 35 -10.39 -10.69 -21.65
CA VAL A 35 -10.12 -10.84 -20.22
C VAL A 35 -10.76 -9.66 -19.50
N GLU A 36 -11.70 -9.96 -18.62
CA GLU A 36 -12.21 -9.00 -17.65
C GLU A 36 -11.35 -9.07 -16.40
N ILE A 37 -10.71 -7.95 -16.03
CA ILE A 37 -9.92 -7.82 -14.81
C ILE A 37 -10.81 -7.23 -13.72
N THR A 38 -10.87 -7.90 -12.58
CA THR A 38 -11.70 -7.54 -11.43
C THR A 38 -10.90 -7.68 -10.13
N GLY A 39 -11.37 -7.04 -9.05
CA GLY A 39 -10.81 -7.25 -7.72
C GLY A 39 -9.33 -6.90 -7.57
N VAL A 40 -8.85 -5.88 -8.29
CA VAL A 40 -7.47 -5.39 -8.16
C VAL A 40 -7.23 -4.89 -6.74
N ARG A 41 -6.24 -5.47 -6.05
CA ARG A 41 -5.90 -5.15 -4.66
C ARG A 41 -4.42 -5.28 -4.39
N MET A 42 -3.96 -4.67 -3.31
CA MET A 42 -2.59 -4.82 -2.84
C MET A 42 -2.33 -6.22 -2.28
N ASP A 43 -1.15 -6.77 -2.54
CA ASP A 43 -0.69 -7.97 -1.84
C ASP A 43 -0.10 -7.57 -0.48
N LEU A 44 -0.81 -7.91 0.59
CA LEU A 44 -0.41 -7.55 1.95
C LEU A 44 0.56 -8.55 2.57
N ALA A 45 0.68 -9.76 2.01
CA ALA A 45 1.47 -10.83 2.62
C ALA A 45 2.96 -10.45 2.83
N PRO A 46 3.64 -9.79 1.88
CA PRO A 46 5.03 -9.36 2.08
C PRO A 46 5.18 -8.34 3.23
N PHE A 47 4.22 -7.42 3.37
CA PHE A 47 4.23 -6.42 4.44
C PHE A 47 4.00 -7.07 5.82
N GLN A 48 3.03 -7.99 5.90
CA GLN A 48 2.75 -8.75 7.11
C GLN A 48 3.99 -9.54 7.56
N GLU A 49 4.67 -10.19 6.62
CA GLU A 49 5.88 -10.95 6.91
C GLU A 49 7.03 -10.05 7.37
N MET A 50 7.24 -8.91 6.70
CA MET A 50 8.20 -7.90 7.15
C MET A 50 7.91 -7.42 8.58
N ALA A 51 6.63 -7.19 8.91
CA ALA A 51 6.24 -6.73 10.23
C ALA A 51 6.45 -7.81 11.31
N ARG A 52 6.15 -9.09 11.02
CA ARG A 52 6.46 -10.22 11.93
C ARG A 52 7.95 -10.37 12.22
N GLN A 53 8.79 -10.12 11.21
CA GLN A 53 10.24 -10.18 11.33
C GLN A 53 10.86 -8.89 11.90
N GLY A 54 10.03 -7.87 12.16
CA GLY A 54 10.47 -6.59 12.69
C GLY A 54 11.11 -6.72 14.07
N SER A 55 12.38 -6.34 14.18
CA SER A 55 13.06 -6.18 15.46
C SER A 55 12.62 -4.91 16.17
N CYS A 56 12.83 -4.85 17.49
CA CYS A 56 12.53 -3.67 18.31
C CYS A 56 11.08 -3.20 18.23
N ALA A 57 10.14 -4.12 18.34
CA ALA A 57 8.71 -3.86 18.14
C ALA A 57 7.86 -4.34 19.34
N ASP A 58 8.46 -4.40 20.54
CA ASP A 58 7.81 -4.92 21.76
C ASP A 58 6.79 -3.95 22.39
N ILE A 59 6.80 -2.67 21.99
CA ILE A 59 5.81 -1.67 22.44
C ILE A 59 4.70 -1.50 21.40
N ARG A 60 5.05 -1.33 20.12
CA ARG A 60 4.11 -1.20 19.00
C ARG A 60 4.65 -1.93 17.78
N ASN A 61 3.74 -2.61 17.08
CA ASN A 61 3.99 -3.17 15.76
C ASN A 61 2.64 -3.23 15.02
N ARG A 62 2.36 -2.26 14.16
CA ARG A 62 1.05 -2.08 13.53
C ARG A 62 1.19 -1.75 12.06
N LEU A 63 0.42 -2.43 11.23
CA LEU A 63 0.29 -2.15 9.80
C LEU A 63 -1.08 -1.54 9.52
N PHE A 64 -1.10 -0.55 8.64
CA PHE A 64 -2.30 0.12 8.18
C PHE A 64 -2.31 0.19 6.65
N LEU A 65 -3.40 -0.22 6.02
CA LEU A 65 -3.69 0.02 4.60
C LEU A 65 -4.47 1.32 4.48
N ILE A 66 -3.97 2.25 3.68
CA ILE A 66 -4.59 3.55 3.42
C ILE A 66 -5.07 3.56 1.97
N ASP A 67 -6.36 3.78 1.77
CA ASP A 67 -7.07 3.88 0.48
C ASP A 67 -6.86 2.67 -0.46
N GLY A 68 -6.39 1.54 0.06
CA GLY A 68 -6.00 0.38 -0.74
C GLY A 68 -4.73 0.59 -1.58
N GLN A 69 -4.00 1.69 -1.35
CA GLN A 69 -2.88 2.14 -2.20
C GLN A 69 -1.55 2.27 -1.47
N TRP A 70 -1.57 2.53 -0.16
CA TRP A 70 -0.36 2.72 0.64
C TRP A 70 -0.41 1.88 1.90
N VAL A 71 0.76 1.41 2.34
CA VAL A 71 0.90 0.70 3.60
C VAL A 71 1.75 1.52 4.54
N PHE A 72 1.20 1.85 5.71
CA PHE A 72 1.93 2.50 6.78
C PHE A 72 2.30 1.48 7.86
N TRP A 73 3.57 1.40 8.20
CA TRP A 73 4.10 0.55 9.26
C TRP A 73 4.60 1.43 10.41
N ASP A 74 3.97 1.29 11.57
CA ASP A 74 4.41 1.90 12.83
C ASP A 74 4.98 0.81 13.74
N ARG A 75 6.24 0.98 14.15
CA ARG A 75 6.89 0.14 15.15
C ARG A 75 7.61 0.95 16.21
N ALA A 76 7.60 0.44 17.44
CA ALA A 76 8.36 0.97 18.55
C ALA A 76 8.71 -0.13 19.56
N GLY A 77 9.83 0.04 20.25
CA GLY A 77 10.34 -0.92 21.21
C GLY A 77 11.31 -0.31 22.23
N ARG A 78 11.78 -1.13 23.16
CA ARG A 78 12.67 -0.72 24.27
C ARG A 78 14.16 -0.88 23.96
N CYS A 79 14.57 -0.71 22.72
CA CYS A 79 15.97 -0.86 22.33
C CYS A 79 16.78 0.38 22.64
N ALA A 80 18.09 0.19 22.82
CA ALA A 80 19.03 1.28 23.07
C ALA A 80 19.22 2.19 21.85
N ASP A 81 19.06 1.62 20.65
CA ASP A 81 19.11 2.29 19.36
C ASP A 81 17.90 1.88 18.49
N ALA A 82 17.53 2.73 17.53
CA ALA A 82 16.40 2.50 16.62
C ALA A 82 15.08 2.16 17.36
N ALA A 83 14.83 2.87 18.48
CA ALA A 83 13.72 2.58 19.39
C ALA A 83 12.34 2.71 18.73
N TYR A 84 12.22 3.43 17.62
CA TYR A 84 11.02 3.50 16.82
C TYR A 84 11.31 3.68 15.33
N SER A 85 10.34 3.29 14.50
CA SER A 85 10.31 3.63 13.09
C SER A 85 8.88 3.67 12.57
N GLN A 86 8.60 4.67 11.75
CA GLN A 86 7.40 4.82 10.95
C GLN A 86 7.81 4.81 9.50
N THR A 87 7.20 3.96 8.69
CA THR A 87 7.52 3.86 7.25
C THR A 87 6.23 3.84 6.44
N LEU A 88 6.15 4.71 5.44
CA LEU A 88 5.09 4.72 4.43
C LEU A 88 5.62 4.05 3.17
N PHE A 89 4.92 3.01 2.73
CA PHE A 89 5.20 2.27 1.51
C PHE A 89 4.12 2.54 0.48
N GLY A 90 4.50 2.43 -0.79
CA GLY A 90 3.56 2.34 -1.88
C GLY A 90 3.14 0.89 -2.12
N ALA A 91 3.40 0.42 -3.34
CA ALA A 91 2.89 -0.85 -3.84
C ALA A 91 3.53 -2.10 -3.23
N THR A 92 4.78 -1.99 -2.79
CA THR A 92 5.61 -3.11 -2.33
C THR A 92 6.45 -2.72 -1.11
N VAL A 93 7.02 -3.69 -0.40
CA VAL A 93 7.90 -3.45 0.76
C VAL A 93 9.22 -2.75 0.39
N THR A 94 9.59 -2.75 -0.89
CA THR A 94 10.79 -2.04 -1.39
C THR A 94 10.46 -0.62 -1.84
N ASP A 95 9.21 -0.34 -2.18
CA ASP A 95 8.71 0.98 -2.56
C ASP A 95 8.45 1.86 -1.33
N ARG A 96 9.53 2.31 -0.69
CA ARG A 96 9.49 3.15 0.51
C ARG A 96 9.31 4.62 0.14
N LEU A 97 8.11 5.17 0.34
CA LEU A 97 7.79 6.56 0.01
C LEU A 97 8.35 7.54 1.04
N CYS A 98 8.19 7.23 2.32
CA CYS A 98 8.73 8.02 3.43
C CYS A 98 9.15 7.13 4.60
N ASP A 99 10.13 7.56 5.37
CA ASP A 99 10.49 6.97 6.65
C ASP A 99 10.85 8.02 7.70
N PHE A 100 10.51 7.71 8.93
CA PHE A 100 10.92 8.41 10.13
C PHE A 100 11.40 7.39 11.14
N HIS A 101 12.58 7.57 11.71
CA HIS A 101 13.12 6.62 12.67
C HIS A 101 14.09 7.29 13.62
N ASP A 102 14.27 6.65 14.78
CA ASP A 102 15.30 7.03 15.72
C ASP A 102 16.70 6.69 15.18
N SER A 103 17.66 7.57 15.42
CA SER A 103 19.06 7.37 15.04
C SER A 103 20.00 7.95 16.09
N ILE A 104 21.26 7.54 16.08
CA ILE A 104 22.28 8.00 17.04
C ILE A 104 22.43 9.54 17.01
N ALA A 105 22.22 10.17 15.85
CA ALA A 105 22.31 11.62 15.67
C ALA A 105 20.97 12.35 15.90
N GLY A 106 19.98 11.65 16.44
CA GLY A 106 18.62 12.12 16.62
C GLY A 106 17.66 11.63 15.51
N PRO A 107 16.37 12.00 15.61
CA PRO A 107 15.36 11.51 14.69
C PRO A 107 15.64 11.91 13.25
N LEU A 108 15.52 10.95 12.34
CA LEU A 108 15.75 11.14 10.92
C LEU A 108 14.46 10.92 10.14
N LYS A 109 14.04 11.93 9.36
CA LYS A 109 12.89 11.87 8.46
C LYS A 109 13.34 12.00 7.01
N ARG A 110 12.86 11.12 6.13
CA ARG A 110 13.15 11.13 4.69
C ARG A 110 11.86 10.82 3.91
N CYS A 111 11.69 11.50 2.79
CA CYS A 111 10.65 11.19 1.81
C CYS A 111 11.27 11.23 0.42
N GLN A 112 10.98 10.24 -0.43
CA GLN A 112 11.48 10.22 -1.80
C GLN A 112 10.87 11.35 -2.63
N GLU A 113 9.57 11.59 -2.43
CA GLU A 113 8.81 12.60 -3.16
C GLU A 113 8.08 13.53 -2.20
N GLU A 114 8.10 14.82 -2.51
CA GLU A 114 7.55 15.85 -1.63
C GLU A 114 6.01 15.74 -1.49
N ARG A 115 5.32 15.18 -2.49
CA ARG A 115 3.86 14.99 -2.47
C ARG A 115 3.35 14.14 -1.31
N TYR A 116 4.20 13.27 -0.74
CA TYR A 116 3.82 12.41 0.39
C TYR A 116 4.13 13.02 1.75
N ARG A 117 4.94 14.09 1.81
CA ARG A 117 5.42 14.65 3.07
C ARG A 117 4.29 15.08 3.98
N GLN A 118 3.31 15.83 3.45
CA GLN A 118 2.22 16.36 4.26
C GLN A 118 1.38 15.23 4.87
N MET A 119 1.00 14.23 4.08
CA MET A 119 0.27 13.07 4.57
C MET A 119 1.08 12.32 5.64
N PHE A 120 2.36 12.08 5.38
CA PHE A 120 3.23 11.36 6.32
C PHE A 120 3.40 12.09 7.66
N ASP A 121 3.48 13.43 7.62
CA ASP A 121 3.54 14.26 8.83
C ASP A 121 2.25 14.15 9.66
N THR A 122 1.09 14.10 9.00
CA THR A 122 -0.19 13.82 9.66
C THR A 122 -0.17 12.44 10.33
N LEU A 123 0.24 11.38 9.60
CA LEU A 123 0.28 10.02 10.15
C LEU A 123 1.11 9.92 11.43
N ILE A 124 2.28 10.56 11.45
CA ILE A 124 3.19 10.53 12.61
C ILE A 124 2.62 11.36 13.78
N ALA A 125 1.95 12.47 13.50
CA ALA A 125 1.35 13.31 14.55
C ALA A 125 0.15 12.64 15.24
N HIS A 126 -0.51 11.70 14.55
CA HIS A 126 -1.78 11.10 14.97
C HIS A 126 -1.71 9.56 15.10
N LEU A 127 -0.55 8.99 15.47
CA LEU A 127 -0.33 7.53 15.57
C LEU A 127 -1.31 6.79 16.49
N ASP A 128 -1.90 7.48 17.46
CA ASP A 128 -2.80 6.89 18.46
C ASP A 128 -4.28 7.03 18.06
N GLU A 129 -4.55 7.63 16.90
CA GLU A 129 -5.89 7.78 16.33
C GLU A 129 -6.22 6.64 15.35
N PRO A 130 -7.48 6.17 15.30
CA PRO A 130 -7.86 5.02 14.47
C PRO A 130 -7.73 5.27 12.96
N ASP A 131 -7.86 6.52 12.51
CA ASP A 131 -7.73 6.96 11.12
C ASP A 131 -6.41 7.70 10.85
N LEU A 132 -5.48 7.69 11.83
CA LEU A 132 -4.19 8.36 11.75
C LEU A 132 -4.31 9.86 11.39
N GLY A 133 -5.41 10.51 11.78
CA GLY A 133 -5.66 11.93 11.55
C GLY A 133 -5.96 12.31 10.09
N LEU A 134 -6.15 11.33 9.19
CA LEU A 134 -6.45 11.60 7.78
C LEU A 134 -7.89 12.06 7.54
N GLY A 135 -8.80 11.78 8.48
CA GLY A 135 -10.20 12.16 8.38
C GLY A 135 -11.01 11.33 7.36
N PRO A 136 -12.29 11.69 7.16
CA PRO A 136 -13.27 10.83 6.48
C PRO A 136 -13.08 10.70 4.96
N GLN A 137 -12.18 11.49 4.36
CA GLN A 137 -11.85 11.42 2.94
C GLN A 137 -10.96 10.21 2.63
N HIS A 138 -10.31 9.65 3.66
CA HIS A 138 -9.41 8.53 3.56
C HIS A 138 -10.00 7.31 4.27
N GLN A 139 -9.73 6.13 3.71
CA GLN A 139 -10.05 4.87 4.34
C GLN A 139 -8.77 4.26 4.92
N VAL A 140 -8.72 4.17 6.25
CA VAL A 140 -7.63 3.51 6.97
C VAL A 140 -8.12 2.18 7.53
N GLN A 141 -7.38 1.11 7.25
CA GLN A 141 -7.69 -0.23 7.72
C GLN A 141 -6.47 -0.81 8.45
N SER A 142 -6.64 -1.25 9.70
CA SER A 142 -5.58 -2.01 10.38
C SER A 142 -5.44 -3.39 9.75
N ILE A 143 -4.21 -3.79 9.44
CA ILE A 143 -3.88 -5.09 8.86
C ILE A 143 -3.38 -6.00 9.99
N PRO A 144 -4.10 -7.09 10.35
CA PRO A 144 -3.60 -8.06 11.31
C PRO A 144 -2.48 -8.92 10.71
N PHE A 145 -1.53 -9.38 11.51
CA PHE A 145 -0.47 -10.31 11.07
C PHE A 145 0.04 -11.20 12.19
#